data_AF-A0A804PKQ9-F1
#
_entry.id   AF-A0A804PKQ9-F1
#
_cell.length_a   1.000
_cell.length_b   1.000
_cell.length_c   1.000
_cell.angle_alpha   90.00
_cell.angle_beta   90.00
_cell.angle_gamma   90.00
#
_symmetry.space_group_name_H-M   'P 1'
#
loop_
_entity.id
_entity.type
_entity.pdbx_description
1 polymer ?
#
loop_
_entity_poly.entity_id
_entity_poly.type
_entity_poly.pdbx_seq_one_letter_code
_entity_poly.pdbx_strand_id
1 'polypeptide(L)'
;MQEHIPVTQLVRETAAVMQEFTQSGGVRPFGVSLLIAGYDDNGPQLYQVDPSGSYFSWKASAMGKNVSNAKTFLEKRYTEDMELDDAIHTAILTLKEGYEGQISSNNIEIGIIRADREFKVLSPAEIKDFLEEVE
;
A
#
# COMPACT_ATOMS: atom_id res chain seq x y z
N MET A 1 -7.70 -28.15 -2.92
CA MET A 1 -6.91 -26.94 -2.65
C MET A 1 -7.78 -25.78 -3.09
N GLN A 2 -8.15 -24.87 -2.19
CA GLN A 2 -8.97 -23.72 -2.54
C GLN A 2 -8.06 -22.72 -3.25
N GLU A 3 -8.45 -22.30 -4.44
CA GLU A 3 -7.70 -21.30 -5.22
C GLU A 3 -7.77 -19.93 -4.53
N HIS A 4 -6.67 -19.19 -4.54
CA HIS A 4 -6.63 -17.84 -4.00
C HIS A 4 -7.39 -16.88 -4.93
N ILE A 5 -8.15 -15.95 -4.36
CA ILE A 5 -8.86 -14.92 -5.13
C ILE A 5 -7.87 -14.03 -5.89
N PRO A 6 -8.07 -13.76 -7.19
CA PRO A 6 -7.27 -12.77 -7.92
C PRO A 6 -7.39 -11.37 -7.29
N VAL A 7 -6.30 -10.59 -7.29
CA VAL A 7 -6.26 -9.28 -6.60
C VAL A 7 -7.30 -8.33 -7.18
N THR A 8 -7.42 -8.27 -8.50
CA THR A 8 -8.42 -7.43 -9.18
C THR A 8 -9.85 -7.80 -8.80
N GLN A 9 -10.13 -9.09 -8.58
CA GLN A 9 -11.47 -9.54 -8.18
C GLN A 9 -11.79 -9.07 -6.77
N LEU A 10 -10.87 -9.25 -5.81
CA LEU A 10 -11.02 -8.76 -4.44
C LEU A 10 -11.24 -7.24 -4.40
N VAL A 11 -10.46 -6.49 -5.18
CA VAL A 11 -10.59 -5.03 -5.29
C VAL A 11 -11.96 -4.65 -5.83
N ARG A 12 -12.44 -5.29 -6.90
CA ARG A 12 -13.75 -5.01 -7.49
C ARG A 12 -14.90 -5.30 -6.53
N GLU A 13 -14.83 -6.42 -5.79
CA GLU A 13 -15.85 -6.78 -4.80
C GLU A 13 -15.85 -5.79 -3.62
N THR A 14 -14.67 -5.41 -3.13
CA THR A 14 -14.53 -4.38 -2.08
C THR A 14 -15.10 -3.03 -2.53
N ALA A 15 -14.74 -2.60 -3.74
CA ALA A 15 -15.23 -1.38 -4.36
C ALA A 15 -16.76 -1.37 -4.52
N ALA A 16 -17.35 -2.51 -4.92
CA ALA A 16 -18.79 -2.65 -5.04
C ALA A 16 -19.51 -2.47 -3.69
N VAL A 17 -18.97 -3.07 -2.61
CA VAL A 17 -19.50 -2.88 -1.25
C VAL A 17 -19.38 -1.41 -0.82
N MET A 18 -18.24 -0.76 -1.09
CA MET A 18 -18.06 0.65 -0.76
C MET A 18 -19.03 1.55 -1.55
N GLN A 19 -19.25 1.25 -2.83
CA GLN A 19 -20.18 1.97 -3.69
C GLN A 19 -21.64 1.80 -3.23
N GLU A 20 -22.05 0.61 -2.79
CA GLU A 20 -23.40 0.36 -2.27
C GLU A 20 -23.75 1.31 -1.11
N PHE A 21 -22.80 1.56 -0.20
CA PHE A 21 -22.96 2.47 0.93
C PHE A 21 -23.05 3.96 0.53
N THR A 22 -22.83 4.29 -0.75
CA THR A 22 -23.07 5.64 -1.31
C THR A 22 -24.52 5.85 -1.77
N GLN A 23 -25.25 4.76 -2.05
CA GLN A 23 -26.60 4.81 -2.63
C GLN A 23 -27.68 4.27 -1.69
N SER A 24 -27.32 3.42 -0.73
CA SER A 24 -28.26 2.84 0.21
C SER A 24 -28.78 3.87 1.23
N GLY A 25 -30.09 3.89 1.43
CA GLY A 25 -30.73 4.77 2.40
C GLY A 25 -30.42 4.36 3.84
N GLY A 26 -30.18 5.34 4.72
CA GLY A 26 -29.95 5.10 6.15
C GLY A 26 -28.51 4.69 6.53
N VAL A 27 -27.60 4.61 5.56
CA VAL A 27 -26.16 4.39 5.79
C VAL A 27 -25.34 5.60 5.34
N ARG A 28 -24.05 5.57 5.64
CA ARG A 28 -23.07 6.58 5.19
C ARG A 28 -21.94 5.90 4.42
N PRO A 29 -21.31 6.58 3.45
CA PRO A 29 -20.09 6.07 2.81
C PRO A 29 -19.00 5.72 3.83
N PHE A 30 -18.15 4.77 3.47
CA PHE A 30 -16.98 4.41 4.25
C PHE A 30 -15.98 5.55 4.26
N GLY A 31 -15.67 6.10 5.44
CA GLY A 31 -14.69 7.18 5.62
C GLY A 31 -13.24 6.71 5.58
N VAL A 32 -12.90 5.79 4.68
CA VAL A 32 -11.56 5.19 4.57
C VAL A 32 -11.19 5.06 3.09
N SER A 33 -9.91 5.26 2.77
CA SER A 33 -9.31 4.85 1.51
C SER A 33 -8.38 3.67 1.78
N LEU A 34 -8.36 2.70 0.87
CA LEU A 34 -7.57 1.48 1.01
C LEU A 34 -6.43 1.49 0.01
N LEU A 35 -5.25 1.04 0.44
CA LEU A 35 -4.22 0.51 -0.45
C LEU A 35 -4.24 -1.01 -0.30
N ILE A 36 -4.45 -1.70 -1.42
CA ILE A 36 -4.51 -3.16 -1.49
C ILE A 36 -3.31 -3.63 -2.30
N ALA A 37 -2.35 -4.25 -1.63
CA ALA A 37 -1.20 -4.90 -2.25
C ALA A 37 -1.43 -6.42 -2.31
N GLY A 38 -1.09 -7.03 -3.43
CA GLY A 38 -1.29 -8.45 -3.66
C GLY A 38 -0.29 -9.02 -4.67
N TYR A 39 -0.14 -10.35 -4.68
CA TYR A 39 0.61 -11.06 -5.70
C TYR A 39 -0.25 -12.23 -6.20
N ASP A 40 -0.56 -12.25 -7.49
CA ASP A 40 -1.28 -13.36 -8.14
C ASP A 40 -0.56 -13.79 -9.43
N ASP A 41 -1.23 -14.57 -10.29
CA ASP A 41 -0.66 -15.06 -11.55
C ASP A 41 -0.24 -13.95 -12.53
N ASN A 42 -0.71 -12.71 -12.34
CA ASN A 42 -0.30 -11.54 -13.13
C ASN A 42 0.89 -10.77 -12.50
N GLY A 43 1.47 -11.29 -11.42
CA GLY A 43 2.56 -10.65 -10.69
C GLY A 43 2.09 -9.74 -9.54
N PRO A 44 2.97 -8.85 -9.04
CA PRO A 44 2.65 -7.93 -7.96
C PRO A 44 1.69 -6.85 -8.44
N GLN A 45 0.69 -6.53 -7.62
CA GLN A 45 -0.34 -5.54 -7.92
C GLN A 45 -0.59 -4.63 -6.72
N LEU A 46 -0.80 -3.35 -7.01
CA LEU A 46 -1.17 -2.33 -6.02
C LEU A 46 -2.41 -1.58 -6.51
N TYR A 47 -3.46 -1.56 -5.69
CA TYR A 47 -4.68 -0.83 -5.96
C TYR A 47 -4.96 0.19 -4.86
N GLN A 48 -5.56 1.30 -5.25
CA GLN A 48 -6.20 2.23 -4.34
C GLN A 48 -7.72 2.12 -4.50
N VAL A 49 -8.46 2.01 -3.39
CA VAL A 49 -9.94 2.08 -3.38
C VAL A 49 -10.36 3.30 -2.56
N ASP A 50 -11.20 4.15 -3.13
CA ASP A 50 -11.66 5.37 -2.48
C ASP A 50 -13.08 5.22 -1.85
N PRO A 51 -13.49 6.15 -0.97
CA PRO A 51 -14.83 6.16 -0.35
C PRO A 51 -16.01 6.11 -1.33
N SER A 52 -15.82 6.49 -2.59
CA SER A 52 -16.87 6.46 -3.61
C SER A 52 -17.11 5.07 -4.18
N GLY A 53 -16.18 4.13 -3.91
CA GLY A 53 -16.11 2.82 -4.55
C GLY A 53 -15.38 2.84 -5.89
N SER A 54 -14.73 3.95 -6.24
CA SER A 54 -13.81 3.95 -7.40
C SER A 54 -12.49 3.32 -6.98
N TYR A 55 -11.84 2.63 -7.92
CA TYR A 55 -10.54 2.00 -7.69
C TYR A 55 -9.60 2.19 -8.88
N PHE A 56 -8.29 2.24 -8.58
CA PHE A 56 -7.24 2.53 -9.55
C PHE A 56 -6.04 1.62 -9.28
N SER A 57 -5.43 1.08 -10.34
CA SER A 57 -4.15 0.39 -10.24
C SER A 57 -3.00 1.39 -10.24
N TRP A 58 -1.95 1.11 -9.47
CA TRP A 58 -0.78 1.96 -9.33
C TRP A 58 0.50 1.14 -9.42
N LYS A 59 1.58 1.75 -9.94
CA LYS A 59 2.94 1.19 -9.84
C LYS A 59 3.55 1.46 -8.45
N ALA A 60 3.35 2.69 -7.98
CA ALA A 60 3.63 3.14 -6.63
C ALA A 60 2.59 4.20 -6.26
N SER A 61 2.17 4.24 -5.00
CA SER A 61 1.22 5.25 -4.52
C SER A 61 1.43 5.53 -3.04
N ALA A 62 0.90 6.65 -2.59
CA ALA A 62 0.86 7.06 -1.20
C ALA A 62 -0.53 7.62 -0.88
N MET A 63 -0.91 7.57 0.40
CA MET A 63 -2.16 8.13 0.91
C MET A 63 -1.90 8.83 2.26
N GLY A 64 -2.81 9.74 2.64
CA GLY A 64 -2.75 10.44 3.93
C GLY A 64 -2.24 11.88 3.82
N LYS A 65 -1.77 12.42 4.95
CA LYS A 65 -1.23 13.79 5.04
C LYS A 65 -0.01 13.92 4.12
N ASN A 66 0.14 15.07 3.46
CA ASN A 66 1.28 15.37 2.59
C ASN A 66 1.47 14.44 1.37
N VAL A 67 0.38 13.81 0.91
CA VAL A 67 0.40 12.85 -0.22
C VAL A 67 1.03 13.40 -1.50
N SER A 68 0.85 14.70 -1.81
CA SER A 68 1.42 15.31 -3.02
C SER A 68 2.96 15.22 -3.04
N ASN A 69 3.60 15.48 -1.90
CA ASN A 69 5.05 15.39 -1.77
C ASN A 69 5.51 13.92 -1.83
N ALA A 70 4.81 13.03 -1.14
CA ALA A 70 5.09 11.60 -1.16
C ALA A 70 5.00 11.01 -2.58
N LYS A 71 3.96 11.35 -3.35
CA LYS A 71 3.84 10.91 -4.75
C LYS A 71 4.94 11.49 -5.64
N THR A 72 5.28 12.76 -5.49
CA THR A 72 6.42 13.39 -6.21
C THR A 72 7.74 12.69 -5.90
N PHE A 73 7.92 12.22 -4.66
CA PHE A 73 9.12 11.48 -4.26
C PHE A 73 9.17 10.09 -4.89
N LEU A 74 8.04 9.37 -4.89
CA LEU A 74 7.91 8.06 -5.53
C LEU A 74 8.14 8.15 -7.04
N GLU A 75 7.58 9.16 -7.72
CA GLU A 75 7.79 9.40 -9.16
C GLU A 75 9.26 9.53 -9.55
N LYS A 76 10.11 10.04 -8.65
CA LYS A 76 11.55 10.23 -8.91
C LYS A 76 12.39 9.00 -8.62
N ARG A 77 11.93 8.09 -7.74
CA ARG A 77 12.73 6.95 -7.25
C ARG A 77 12.27 5.60 -7.75
N TYR A 78 11.00 5.47 -8.11
CA TYR A 78 10.46 4.20 -8.59
C TYR A 78 11.05 3.83 -9.96
N THR A 79 11.46 2.57 -10.10
CA THR A 79 11.83 1.94 -11.37
C THR A 79 11.11 0.60 -11.51
N GLU A 80 10.94 0.09 -12.73
CA GLU A 80 10.20 -1.16 -12.98
C GLU A 80 10.96 -2.41 -12.51
N ASP A 81 12.28 -2.30 -12.38
CA ASP A 81 13.23 -3.34 -11.98
C ASP A 81 13.67 -3.23 -10.52
N MET A 82 12.94 -2.47 -9.70
CA MET A 82 13.24 -2.27 -8.29
C MET A 82 13.11 -3.58 -7.49
N GLU A 83 14.18 -3.95 -6.78
CA GLU A 83 14.21 -5.11 -5.90
C GLU A 83 13.49 -4.82 -4.57
N LEU A 84 13.16 -5.88 -3.82
CA LEU A 84 12.36 -5.77 -2.60
C LEU A 84 13.00 -4.85 -1.55
N ASP A 85 14.30 -4.99 -1.30
CA ASP A 85 15.00 -4.19 -0.29
C ASP A 85 15.01 -2.71 -0.70
N ASP A 86 15.28 -2.40 -1.98
CA ASP A 86 15.23 -1.03 -2.51
C ASP A 86 13.82 -0.42 -2.43
N ALA A 87 12.78 -1.24 -2.63
CA ALA A 87 11.39 -0.83 -2.46
C ALA A 87 11.06 -0.48 -1.00
N ILE A 88 11.56 -1.27 -0.04
CA ILE A 88 11.42 -1.00 1.40
C ILE A 88 12.14 0.30 1.77
N HIS A 89 13.38 0.49 1.32
CA HIS A 89 14.13 1.74 1.52
C HIS A 89 13.40 2.94 0.95
N THR A 90 12.90 2.82 -0.28
CA THR A 90 12.14 3.88 -0.95
C THR A 90 10.84 4.21 -0.21
N ALA A 91 10.12 3.20 0.30
CA ALA A 91 8.92 3.40 1.10
C ALA A 91 9.22 4.13 2.42
N ILE A 92 10.26 3.71 3.16
CA ILE A 92 10.69 4.37 4.41
C ILE A 92 11.07 5.84 4.14
N LEU A 93 11.87 6.09 3.11
CA LEU A 93 12.27 7.44 2.72
C LEU A 93 11.06 8.31 2.33
N THR A 94 10.09 7.73 1.62
CA THR A 94 8.85 8.43 1.26
C THR A 94 8.06 8.83 2.50
N LEU A 95 8.01 7.97 3.53
CA LEU A 95 7.39 8.31 4.81
C LEU A 95 8.16 9.42 5.54
N LYS A 96 9.52 9.37 5.54
CA LYS A 96 10.35 10.41 6.17
C LYS A 96 10.07 11.80 5.60
N GLU A 97 9.86 11.92 4.30
CA GLU A 97 9.53 13.21 3.64
C GLU A 97 8.16 13.78 4.04
N GLY A 98 7.20 12.91 4.34
CA GLY A 98 5.83 13.30 4.68
C GLY A 98 5.61 13.56 6.17
N TYR A 99 6.52 13.09 7.03
CA TYR A 99 6.34 13.03 8.48
C TYR A 99 7.12 14.13 9.21
N GLU A 100 6.42 14.90 10.05
CA GLU A 100 6.99 16.04 10.80
C GLU A 100 7.77 15.61 12.07
N GLY A 101 8.15 14.33 12.19
CA GLY A 101 8.79 13.76 13.39
C GLY A 101 9.86 12.72 13.07
N GLN A 102 10.42 12.10 14.12
CA GLN A 102 11.39 11.02 13.95
C GLN A 102 10.68 9.71 13.63
N ILE A 103 11.10 9.05 12.55
CA ILE A 103 10.70 7.68 12.25
C ILE A 103 11.55 6.71 13.10
N SER A 104 10.89 5.71 13.67
CA SER A 104 11.52 4.64 14.45
C SER A 104 10.81 3.32 14.16
N SER A 105 11.45 2.19 14.45
CA SER A 105 10.85 0.87 14.24
C SER A 105 9.58 0.60 15.07
N ASN A 106 9.23 1.48 16.01
CA ASN A 106 8.02 1.40 16.82
C ASN A 106 6.87 2.29 16.33
N ASN A 107 7.07 3.13 15.32
CA ASN A 107 6.05 4.05 14.81
C ASN A 107 5.75 3.92 13.31
N ILE A 108 6.38 2.96 12.64
CA ILE A 108 6.04 2.54 11.28
C ILE A 108 5.76 1.04 11.25
N GLU A 109 4.93 0.64 10.31
CA GLU A 109 4.62 -0.76 10.02
C GLU A 109 4.87 -0.98 8.53
N ILE A 110 5.52 -2.10 8.20
CA ILE A 110 5.85 -2.46 6.82
C ILE A 110 5.31 -3.86 6.55
N GLY A 111 4.38 -3.94 5.59
CA GLY A 111 3.88 -5.20 5.07
C GLY A 111 4.51 -5.50 3.71
N ILE A 112 4.96 -6.74 3.52
CA ILE A 112 5.51 -7.23 2.25
C ILE A 112 4.68 -8.41 1.75
N ILE A 113 4.57 -8.52 0.43
CA ILE A 113 4.03 -9.72 -0.25
C ILE A 113 4.97 -10.09 -1.39
N ARG A 114 5.29 -11.39 -1.49
CA ARG A 114 6.24 -11.93 -2.46
C ARG A 114 5.55 -12.88 -3.44
N ALA A 115 6.32 -13.44 -4.37
CA ALA A 115 5.82 -14.37 -5.39
C ALA A 115 5.24 -15.67 -4.82
N ASP A 116 5.57 -16.02 -3.57
CA ASP A 116 4.97 -17.13 -2.81
C ASP A 116 3.54 -16.84 -2.34
N ARG A 117 3.03 -15.62 -2.56
CA ARG A 117 1.70 -15.13 -2.14
C ARG A 117 1.52 -15.10 -0.62
N GLU A 118 2.61 -15.10 0.14
CA GLU A 118 2.56 -14.91 1.59
C GLU A 118 2.76 -13.44 1.95
N PHE A 119 1.77 -12.89 2.67
CA PHE A 119 1.88 -11.56 3.25
C PHE A 119 2.54 -11.64 4.63
N LYS A 120 3.59 -10.85 4.83
CA LYS A 120 4.32 -10.75 6.10
C LYS A 120 4.40 -9.29 6.53
N VAL A 121 4.01 -9.02 7.77
CA VAL A 121 4.35 -7.78 8.46
C VAL A 121 5.74 -7.94 9.07
N LEU A 122 6.65 -7.01 8.76
CA LEU A 122 7.99 -6.99 9.31
C LEU A 122 7.95 -6.68 10.81
N SER A 123 8.78 -7.38 11.57
CA SER A 123 8.96 -7.10 12.99
C SER A 123 9.70 -5.77 13.22
N PRO A 124 9.55 -5.13 14.39
CA PRO A 124 10.34 -3.93 14.72
C PRO A 124 11.86 -4.16 14.66
N ALA A 125 12.34 -5.39 14.84
CA ALA A 125 13.76 -5.73 14.67
C ALA A 125 14.17 -5.65 13.19
N GLU A 126 13.41 -6.28 12.30
CA GLU A 126 13.66 -6.22 10.84
C GLU A 126 13.57 -4.79 10.31
N ILE A 127 12.58 -4.01 10.77
CA ILE A 127 12.45 -2.60 10.39
C ILE A 127 13.64 -1.78 10.88
N LYS A 128 14.23 -2.12 12.04
CA LYS A 128 15.40 -1.42 12.57
C LYS A 128 16.62 -1.61 11.66
N ASP A 129 16.83 -2.82 11.15
CA ASP A 129 17.93 -3.12 10.22
C ASP A 129 17.83 -2.24 8.96
N PHE A 130 16.63 -2.15 8.35
CA PHE A 130 16.40 -1.24 7.21
C PHE A 130 16.57 0.24 7.57
N LEU A 131 16.20 0.66 8.78
CA LEU A 131 16.36 2.05 9.20
C LEU A 131 17.83 2.45 9.37
N GLU A 132 18.69 1.53 9.81
CA GLU A 132 20.14 1.75 9.96
C GLU A 132 20.85 1.87 8.60
N GLU A 133 20.32 1.25 7.55
CA GLU A 133 20.85 1.35 6.18
C GLU A 133 20.45 2.66 5.46
N VAL A 134 19.39 3.33 5.94
CA VAL A 134 18.88 4.60 5.37
C VAL A 134 19.61 5.83 5.94
N GLU A 135 20.29 5.71 7.07
CA GLU A 135 21.03 6.81 7.74
C GLU A 135 22.46 6.99 7.21
#